data_AF-A0A964GE91-F1
#
_entry.id   AF-A0A964GE91-F1
#
_cell.length_a   1.000
_cell.length_b   1.000
_cell.length_c   1.000
_cell.angle_alpha   90.00
_cell.angle_beta   90.00
_cell.angle_gamma   90.00
#
_symmetry.space_group_name_H-M   'P 1'
#
loop_
_entity.id
_entity.type
_entity.pdbx_description
1 polymer ?
#
loop_
_entity_poly.entity_id
_entity_poly.type
_entity_poly.pdbx_seq_one_letter_code
_entity_poly.pdbx_strand_id
1 'polypeptide(L)'
;MPSLKKKKIKGNIYWYIVEMARINGKPKQIWQVYLGTAEKILEVMKSSEDKPYARFKSFQYGKIAAMLQINEELKFIEIVNKHTDKKLMSGLTVGEYLLMDIIGKSSNISSENGLGEWFKNSALSILWKFPHKLSCQNFLNHMGYIDQATIKNIEIDISRILIEKGIKPSILYLDESNWFTYGDNYDTKSELLKKGFNKKHRYDKNQVGVALVTNEDNIPFMHETYAGNIHDSTEFPELIDGIVNYLTDLKINTEDITLVFDKGNNSTDNIGKLISKMSFVASAKFD
;
A
#
# COMPACT_ATOMS: atom_id res chain seq x y z
N MET A 1 -15.97 20.98 -16.90
CA MET A 1 -16.42 20.89 -18.31
C MET A 1 -15.20 20.92 -19.23
N PRO A 2 -15.10 19.99 -20.20
CA PRO A 2 -14.00 19.96 -21.16
C PRO A 2 -14.00 21.19 -22.07
N SER A 3 -12.82 21.69 -22.45
CA SER A 3 -12.66 22.77 -23.42
C SER A 3 -11.42 22.57 -24.30
N LEU A 4 -11.43 23.18 -25.50
CA LEU A 4 -10.29 23.17 -26.42
C LEU A 4 -9.26 24.23 -26.01
N LYS A 5 -7.98 23.83 -25.94
CA LYS A 5 -6.86 24.69 -25.61
C LYS A 5 -5.76 24.57 -26.67
N LYS A 6 -5.35 25.71 -27.21
CA LYS A 6 -4.19 25.83 -28.11
C LYS A 6 -2.89 25.97 -27.31
N LYS A 7 -1.83 25.31 -27.76
CA LYS A 7 -0.45 25.47 -27.24
C LYS A 7 0.53 25.62 -28.40
N LYS A 8 1.44 26.59 -28.29
CA LYS A 8 2.55 26.75 -29.25
C LYS A 8 3.78 26.05 -28.69
N ILE A 9 4.29 25.03 -29.40
CA ILE A 9 5.46 24.25 -28.98
C ILE A 9 6.44 24.20 -30.15
N LYS A 10 7.66 24.71 -29.95
CA LYS A 10 8.71 24.79 -31.00
C LYS A 10 8.20 25.39 -32.32
N GLY A 11 7.42 26.47 -32.25
CA GLY A 11 6.85 27.15 -33.42
C GLY A 11 5.52 26.60 -33.93
N ASN A 12 5.19 25.34 -33.65
CA ASN A 12 3.99 24.67 -34.14
C ASN A 12 2.80 24.81 -33.18
N ILE A 13 1.58 24.89 -33.74
CA ILE A 13 0.33 24.97 -32.97
C ILE A 13 -0.24 23.57 -32.76
N TYR A 14 -0.53 23.27 -31.50
CA TYR A 14 -1.09 22.00 -31.07
C TYR A 14 -2.36 22.22 -30.26
N TRP A 15 -3.34 21.35 -30.45
CA TRP A 15 -4.62 21.38 -29.78
C TRP A 15 -4.72 20.29 -28.72
N TYR A 16 -5.38 20.64 -27.62
CA TYR A 16 -5.63 19.77 -26.49
C TYR A 16 -7.07 19.93 -26.04
N ILE A 17 -7.71 18.84 -25.61
CA ILE A 17 -8.89 18.95 -24.74
C ILE A 17 -8.37 19.05 -23.32
N VAL A 18 -8.88 19.99 -22.54
CA VAL A 18 -8.50 20.18 -21.14
C VAL A 18 -9.73 20.22 -20.25
N GLU A 19 -9.57 19.79 -19.01
CA GLU A 19 -10.58 20.00 -17.98
C GLU A 19 -9.99 20.84 -16.85
N MET A 20 -10.76 21.86 -16.42
CA MET A 20 -10.39 22.79 -15.37
C MET A 20 -11.26 22.53 -14.14
N ALA A 21 -10.65 22.57 -12.96
CA ALA A 21 -11.35 22.57 -11.67
C ALA A 21 -10.79 23.66 -10.76
N ARG A 22 -11.57 24.12 -9.77
CA ARG A 22 -11.08 25.03 -8.74
C ARG A 22 -10.43 24.21 -7.63
N ILE A 23 -9.14 24.44 -7.39
CA ILE A 23 -8.38 23.84 -6.28
C ILE A 23 -7.93 24.99 -5.40
N ASN A 24 -8.37 25.02 -4.13
CA ASN A 24 -8.14 26.11 -3.18
C ASN A 24 -8.53 27.48 -3.76
N GLY A 25 -9.72 27.57 -4.37
CA GLY A 25 -10.27 28.78 -4.99
C GLY A 25 -9.66 29.17 -6.34
N LYS A 26 -8.52 28.59 -6.75
CA LYS A 26 -7.83 28.92 -7.99
C LYS A 26 -8.15 27.92 -9.11
N PRO A 27 -8.46 28.37 -10.34
CA PRO A 27 -8.67 27.47 -11.47
C PRO A 27 -7.36 26.77 -11.86
N LYS A 28 -7.33 25.45 -11.79
CA LYS A 28 -6.20 24.59 -12.19
C LYS A 28 -6.65 23.58 -13.25
N GLN A 29 -5.76 23.28 -14.18
CA GLN A 29 -5.98 22.25 -15.20
C GLN A 29 -5.75 20.88 -14.58
N ILE A 30 -6.80 20.07 -14.41
CA ILE A 30 -6.74 18.77 -13.74
C ILE A 30 -6.57 17.59 -14.69
N TRP A 31 -6.80 17.81 -15.98
CA TRP A 31 -6.72 16.76 -16.99
C TRP A 31 -6.50 17.37 -18.37
N GLN A 32 -5.83 16.63 -19.26
CA GLN A 32 -5.67 17.00 -20.66
C GLN A 32 -5.46 15.79 -21.57
N VAL A 33 -5.93 15.89 -22.80
CA VAL A 33 -5.64 14.97 -23.90
C VAL A 33 -5.09 15.75 -25.08
N TYR A 34 -3.98 15.25 -25.64
CA TYR A 34 -3.37 15.81 -26.84
C TYR A 34 -4.13 15.37 -28.09
N LEU A 35 -4.54 16.32 -28.93
CA LEU A 35 -5.28 16.03 -30.16
C LEU A 35 -4.41 16.04 -31.42
N GLY A 36 -3.27 16.74 -31.40
CA GLY A 36 -2.46 16.96 -32.60
C GLY A 36 -2.51 18.39 -33.13
N THR A 37 -2.10 18.57 -34.38
CA THR A 37 -2.27 19.82 -35.13
C THR A 37 -3.70 19.90 -35.69
N ALA A 38 -4.08 21.06 -36.25
CA ALA A 38 -5.39 21.21 -36.89
C ALA A 38 -5.55 20.24 -38.08
N GLU A 39 -4.48 20.04 -38.86
CA GLU A 39 -4.44 19.12 -39.99
C GLU A 39 -4.64 17.68 -39.52
N LYS A 40 -3.99 17.28 -38.42
CA LYS A 40 -4.15 15.93 -37.87
C LYS A 40 -5.56 15.68 -37.36
N ILE A 41 -6.17 16.67 -36.72
CA ILE A 41 -7.57 16.58 -36.28
C ILE A 41 -8.48 16.41 -37.49
N LEU A 42 -8.30 17.22 -38.54
CA LEU A 42 -9.09 17.12 -39.76
C LEU A 42 -8.92 15.76 -40.47
N GLU A 43 -7.69 15.26 -40.55
CA GLU A 43 -7.38 13.92 -41.09
C GLU A 43 -8.10 12.81 -40.32
N VAL A 44 -8.06 12.87 -38.99
CA VAL A 44 -8.75 11.91 -38.12
C VAL A 44 -10.27 12.00 -38.27
N MET A 45 -10.84 13.20 -38.36
CA MET A 45 -12.28 13.41 -38.57
C MET A 45 -12.73 12.85 -39.92
N LYS A 46 -12.04 13.20 -41.01
CA LYS A 46 -12.37 12.69 -42.36
C LYS A 46 -12.24 11.16 -42.44
N SER A 47 -11.15 10.61 -41.92
CA SER A 47 -10.96 9.15 -41.88
C SER A 47 -11.87 8.41 -40.90
N SER A 48 -12.63 9.12 -40.07
CA SER A 48 -13.63 8.52 -39.18
C SER A 48 -14.97 8.31 -39.87
N GLU A 49 -15.32 9.14 -40.86
CA GLU A 49 -16.54 8.98 -41.67
C GLU A 49 -16.51 7.68 -42.49
N ASP A 50 -15.31 7.24 -42.90
CA ASP A 50 -15.08 6.01 -43.67
C ASP A 50 -14.84 4.76 -42.80
N LYS A 51 -14.89 4.85 -41.46
CA LYS A 51 -14.65 3.70 -40.57
C LYS A 51 -15.96 3.02 -40.18
N PRO A 52 -16.20 1.78 -40.65
CA PRO A 52 -17.47 1.07 -40.37
C PRO A 52 -17.60 0.59 -38.91
N TYR A 53 -16.57 0.77 -38.07
CA TYR A 53 -16.59 0.33 -36.67
C TYR A 53 -15.88 1.32 -35.74
N ALA A 54 -16.46 1.50 -34.55
CA ALA A 54 -15.81 2.18 -33.45
C ALA A 54 -14.67 1.31 -32.90
N ARG A 55 -13.52 1.93 -32.60
CA ARG A 55 -12.43 1.26 -31.90
C ARG A 55 -12.71 1.34 -30.39
N PHE A 56 -13.06 0.22 -29.79
CA PHE A 56 -13.25 0.12 -28.35
C PHE A 56 -11.93 -0.17 -27.63
N LYS A 57 -11.78 0.41 -26.45
CA LYS A 57 -10.76 -0.01 -25.47
C LYS A 57 -11.51 -0.57 -24.26
N SER A 58 -11.31 -1.85 -23.98
CA SER A 58 -11.85 -2.52 -22.81
C SER A 58 -10.84 -2.51 -21.67
N PHE A 59 -11.33 -2.39 -20.45
CA PHE A 59 -10.52 -2.43 -19.23
C PHE A 59 -11.08 -3.47 -18.27
N GLN A 60 -10.20 -4.13 -17.50
CA GLN A 60 -10.66 -4.89 -16.34
C GLN A 60 -11.18 -3.91 -15.28
N TYR A 61 -12.47 -3.99 -14.96
CA TYR A 61 -13.12 -3.07 -14.03
C TYR A 61 -13.51 -3.72 -12.70
N GLY A 62 -14.00 -4.96 -12.71
CA GLY A 62 -14.55 -5.61 -11.51
C GLY A 62 -13.60 -5.63 -10.31
N LYS A 63 -12.34 -5.99 -10.50
CA LYS A 63 -11.32 -5.97 -9.43
C LYS A 63 -11.08 -4.56 -8.88
N ILE A 64 -10.97 -3.55 -9.77
CA ILE A 64 -10.76 -2.16 -9.37
C ILE A 64 -11.98 -1.65 -8.60
N ALA A 65 -13.19 -1.93 -9.09
CA ALA A 65 -14.43 -1.53 -8.43
C ALA A 65 -14.56 -2.16 -7.03
N ALA A 66 -14.25 -3.46 -6.89
CA ALA A 66 -14.24 -4.14 -5.60
C ALA A 66 -13.24 -3.53 -4.62
N MET A 67 -12.02 -3.22 -5.07
CA MET A 67 -11.02 -2.58 -4.21
C MET A 67 -11.39 -1.15 -3.81
N LEU A 68 -12.01 -0.38 -4.71
CA LEU A 68 -12.53 0.94 -4.37
C LEU A 68 -13.68 0.85 -3.37
N GLN A 69 -14.57 -0.13 -3.51
CA GLN A 69 -15.64 -0.39 -2.53
C GLN A 69 -15.07 -0.76 -1.15
N ILE A 70 -14.07 -1.65 -1.10
CA ILE A 70 -13.38 -2.00 0.16
C ILE A 70 -12.71 -0.76 0.77
N ASN A 71 -12.08 0.09 -0.04
CA ASN A 71 -11.53 1.36 0.43
C ASN A 71 -12.59 2.25 1.09
N GLU A 72 -13.78 2.40 0.50
CA GLU A 72 -14.86 3.19 1.09
C GLU A 72 -15.35 2.57 2.39
N GLU A 73 -15.52 1.25 2.42
CA GLU A 73 -15.98 0.53 3.61
C GLU A 73 -15.00 0.57 4.78
N LEU A 74 -13.70 0.52 4.49
CA LEU A 74 -12.61 0.61 5.48
C LEU A 74 -12.11 2.03 5.68
N LYS A 75 -12.64 3.01 4.94
CA LYS A 75 -12.20 4.42 4.95
C LYS A 75 -10.68 4.56 4.79
N PHE A 76 -10.07 3.70 3.99
CA PHE A 76 -8.61 3.53 3.97
C PHE A 76 -7.88 4.84 3.60
N ILE A 77 -8.29 5.50 2.51
CA ILE A 77 -7.72 6.80 2.11
C ILE A 77 -7.86 7.84 3.23
N GLU A 78 -9.02 7.91 3.89
CA GLU A 78 -9.29 8.88 4.96
C GLU A 78 -8.37 8.63 6.15
N ILE A 79 -8.22 7.37 6.58
CA ILE A 79 -7.35 6.98 7.70
C ILE A 79 -5.89 7.30 7.40
N VAL A 80 -5.39 6.92 6.22
CA VAL A 80 -4.01 7.23 5.85
C VAL A 80 -3.79 8.73 5.85
N ASN A 81 -4.69 9.50 5.22
CA ASN A 81 -4.56 10.95 5.16
C ASN A 81 -4.67 11.62 6.54
N LYS A 82 -5.46 11.06 7.46
CA LYS A 82 -5.59 11.53 8.85
C LYS A 82 -4.27 11.47 9.60
N HIS A 83 -3.47 10.43 9.38
CA HIS A 83 -2.20 10.20 10.09
C HIS A 83 -0.98 10.76 9.37
N THR A 84 -1.13 11.27 8.15
CA THR A 84 -0.03 11.90 7.40
C THR A 84 -0.13 13.42 7.44
N ASP A 85 0.96 14.11 7.74
CA ASP A 85 1.03 15.58 7.91
C ASP A 85 1.22 16.35 6.59
N LYS A 86 0.92 15.71 5.45
CA LYS A 86 1.15 16.29 4.14
C LYS A 86 0.14 17.40 3.84
N LYS A 87 0.64 18.60 3.54
CA LYS A 87 -0.19 19.71 3.05
C LYS A 87 -0.98 19.32 1.80
N LEU A 88 -2.27 19.65 1.79
CA LEU A 88 -3.15 19.51 0.63
C LEU A 88 -2.58 20.27 -0.57
N MET A 89 -2.03 19.52 -1.53
CA MET A 89 -1.47 20.03 -2.78
C MET A 89 -2.37 19.67 -3.95
N SER A 90 -2.15 20.32 -5.10
CA SER A 90 -2.81 19.89 -6.34
C SER A 90 -2.17 18.59 -6.81
N GLY A 91 -2.86 17.46 -6.61
CA GLY A 91 -2.39 16.13 -6.92
C GLY A 91 -3.08 15.09 -6.05
N LEU A 92 -2.55 13.87 -6.08
CA LEU A 92 -3.03 12.78 -5.22
C LEU A 92 -2.49 12.93 -3.79
N THR A 93 -3.26 12.47 -2.81
CA THR A 93 -2.91 12.39 -1.38
C THR A 93 -2.02 11.18 -1.09
N VAL A 94 -1.52 11.05 0.13
CA VAL A 94 -0.73 9.88 0.56
C VAL A 94 -1.60 8.62 0.48
N GLY A 95 -2.82 8.65 1.03
CA GLY A 95 -3.78 7.55 0.94
C GLY A 95 -4.09 7.12 -0.48
N GLU A 96 -4.26 8.06 -1.42
CA GLU A 96 -4.54 7.72 -2.82
C GLU A 96 -3.35 7.04 -3.51
N TYR A 97 -2.12 7.47 -3.23
CA TYR A 97 -0.92 6.79 -3.74
C TYR A 97 -0.79 5.37 -3.17
N LEU A 98 -1.06 5.19 -1.88
CA LEU A 98 -1.02 3.87 -1.23
C LEU A 98 -2.11 2.95 -1.78
N LEU A 99 -3.33 3.45 -1.93
CA LEU A 99 -4.42 2.65 -2.49
C LEU A 99 -4.11 2.25 -3.93
N MET A 100 -3.58 3.16 -4.74
CA MET A 100 -3.16 2.85 -6.10
C MET A 100 -2.08 1.76 -6.15
N ASP A 101 -1.15 1.78 -5.20
CA ASP A 101 -0.12 0.76 -5.05
C ASP A 101 -0.73 -0.61 -4.66
N ILE A 102 -1.66 -0.64 -3.70
CA ILE A 102 -2.41 -1.85 -3.32
C ILE A 102 -3.18 -2.43 -4.52
N ILE A 103 -3.94 -1.59 -5.24
CA ILE A 103 -4.72 -2.03 -6.42
C ILE A 103 -3.78 -2.54 -7.52
N GLY A 104 -2.67 -1.85 -7.77
CA GLY A 104 -1.69 -2.26 -8.76
C GLY A 104 -1.01 -3.59 -8.42
N LYS A 105 -0.58 -3.78 -7.16
CA LYS A 105 -0.02 -5.05 -6.67
C LYS A 105 -1.01 -6.20 -6.78
N SER A 106 -2.28 -5.97 -6.44
CA SER A 106 -3.37 -6.96 -6.66
C SER A 106 -3.62 -7.29 -8.13
N SER A 107 -3.09 -6.46 -9.04
CA SER A 107 -3.15 -6.61 -10.49
C SER A 107 -1.81 -7.10 -11.08
N ASN A 108 -0.93 -7.68 -10.25
CA ASN A 108 0.40 -8.19 -10.61
C ASN A 108 1.38 -7.12 -11.14
N ILE A 109 1.22 -5.87 -10.70
CA ILE A 109 2.18 -4.81 -10.97
C ILE A 109 3.09 -4.65 -9.76
N SER A 110 4.33 -5.10 -9.91
CA SER A 110 5.29 -5.20 -8.80
C SER A 110 6.21 -4.00 -8.62
N SER A 111 6.23 -3.05 -9.56
CA SER A 111 7.11 -1.87 -9.48
C SER A 111 6.33 -0.56 -9.63
N GLU A 112 6.78 0.48 -8.92
CA GLU A 112 6.23 1.82 -8.98
C GLU A 112 6.42 2.47 -10.37
N ASN A 113 7.46 2.04 -11.10
CA ASN A 113 7.64 2.38 -12.51
C ASN A 113 6.52 1.78 -13.38
N GLY A 114 6.17 0.52 -13.13
CA GLY A 114 5.08 -0.16 -13.82
C GLY A 114 3.70 0.43 -13.49
N LEU A 115 3.48 0.90 -12.26
CA LEU A 115 2.21 1.47 -11.82
C LEU A 115 1.77 2.67 -12.66
N GLY A 116 2.70 3.56 -13.01
CA GLY A 116 2.38 4.74 -13.82
C GLY A 116 1.87 4.39 -15.22
N GLU A 117 2.39 3.32 -15.83
CA GLU A 117 1.93 2.84 -17.14
C GLU A 117 0.66 2.01 -17.03
N TRP A 118 0.57 1.15 -16.01
CA TRP A 118 -0.63 0.38 -15.71
C TRP A 118 -1.83 1.31 -15.47
N PHE A 119 -1.67 2.38 -14.70
CA PHE A 119 -2.74 3.34 -14.41
C PHE A 119 -3.38 3.89 -15.70
N LYS A 120 -2.57 4.35 -16.67
CA LYS A 120 -3.06 4.86 -17.97
C LYS A 120 -3.85 3.83 -18.78
N ASN A 121 -3.61 2.56 -18.51
CA ASN A 121 -4.21 1.42 -19.19
C ASN A 121 -5.21 0.66 -18.29
N SER A 122 -5.65 1.27 -17.19
CA SER A 122 -6.65 0.71 -16.28
C SER A 122 -7.88 1.61 -16.19
N ALA A 123 -8.99 1.04 -15.71
CA ALA A 123 -10.22 1.81 -15.50
C ALA A 123 -10.05 2.92 -14.47
N LEU A 124 -9.03 2.85 -13.59
CA LEU A 124 -8.74 3.88 -12.60
C LEU A 124 -8.40 5.23 -13.25
N SER A 125 -7.80 5.24 -14.45
CA SER A 125 -7.53 6.48 -15.20
C SER A 125 -8.78 7.22 -15.69
N ILE A 126 -9.92 6.53 -15.75
CA ILE A 126 -11.22 7.15 -16.08
C ILE A 126 -11.81 7.81 -14.82
N LEU A 127 -11.64 7.16 -13.68
CA LEU A 127 -12.19 7.59 -12.39
C LEU A 127 -11.38 8.71 -11.75
N TRP A 128 -10.05 8.64 -11.81
CA TRP A 128 -9.14 9.56 -11.12
C TRP A 128 -8.50 10.55 -12.09
N LYS A 129 -8.62 11.84 -11.77
CA LYS A 129 -8.05 12.94 -12.57
C LYS A 129 -7.21 13.85 -11.69
N PHE A 130 -5.94 14.05 -12.07
CA PHE A 130 -5.00 14.88 -11.34
C PHE A 130 -4.00 15.56 -12.29
N PRO A 131 -3.43 16.73 -11.91
CA PRO A 131 -2.73 17.63 -12.83
C PRO A 131 -1.28 17.23 -13.17
N HIS A 132 -0.72 16.20 -12.53
CA HIS A 132 0.67 15.77 -12.68
C HIS A 132 0.78 14.39 -13.34
N LYS A 133 2.00 14.02 -13.75
CA LYS A 133 2.31 12.67 -14.24
C LYS A 133 2.74 11.79 -13.07
N LEU A 134 2.37 10.51 -13.11
CA LEU A 134 2.89 9.51 -12.18
C LEU A 134 4.34 9.17 -12.53
N SER A 135 5.17 9.05 -11.50
CA SER A 135 6.55 8.57 -11.57
C SER A 135 6.89 7.82 -10.29
N CYS A 136 7.88 6.91 -10.34
CA CYS A 136 8.35 6.19 -9.16
C CYS A 136 8.75 7.15 -8.02
N GLN A 137 9.42 8.26 -8.33
CA GLN A 137 9.76 9.26 -7.32
C GLN A 137 8.54 9.85 -6.62
N ASN A 138 7.39 9.94 -7.29
CA ASN A 138 6.18 10.36 -6.61
C ASN A 138 5.77 9.34 -5.56
N PHE A 139 5.71 8.04 -5.87
CA PHE A 139 5.39 7.00 -4.89
C PHE A 139 6.34 7.04 -3.69
N LEU A 140 7.66 7.06 -3.94
CA LEU A 140 8.68 7.10 -2.89
C LEU A 140 8.54 8.34 -1.99
N ASN A 141 8.28 9.52 -2.56
CA ASN A 141 8.05 10.73 -1.78
C ASN A 141 6.82 10.62 -0.86
N HIS A 142 5.79 9.86 -1.25
CA HIS A 142 4.60 9.67 -0.42
C HIS A 142 4.82 8.62 0.66
N MET A 143 5.58 7.56 0.36
CA MET A 143 6.02 6.58 1.36
C MET A 143 6.87 7.23 2.47
N GLY A 144 7.61 8.30 2.16
CA GLY A 144 8.36 9.06 3.16
C GLY A 144 7.53 9.75 4.25
N TYR A 145 6.20 9.78 4.13
CA TYR A 145 5.30 10.29 5.18
C TYR A 145 4.79 9.20 6.13
N ILE A 146 5.22 7.94 5.93
CA ILE A 146 4.68 6.78 6.63
C ILE A 146 5.83 6.14 7.40
N ASP A 147 6.08 6.67 8.58
CA ASP A 147 7.00 6.08 9.56
C ASP A 147 6.30 5.00 10.40
N GLN A 148 7.05 4.32 11.28
CA GLN A 148 6.50 3.23 12.11
C GLN A 148 5.33 3.68 12.99
N ALA A 149 5.39 4.87 13.58
CA ALA A 149 4.32 5.40 14.39
C ALA A 149 3.05 5.66 13.54
N THR A 150 3.23 6.19 12.34
CA THR A 150 2.15 6.41 11.37
C THR A 150 1.52 5.09 10.92
N ILE A 151 2.33 4.07 10.62
CA ILE A 151 1.85 2.72 10.28
C ILE A 151 0.98 2.18 11.40
N LYS A 152 1.49 2.15 12.64
CA LYS A 152 0.76 1.64 13.81
C LYS A 152 -0.60 2.33 13.96
N ASN A 153 -0.65 3.66 13.83
CA ASN A 153 -1.89 4.42 13.95
C ASN A 153 -2.89 4.12 12.82
N ILE A 154 -2.39 3.91 11.59
CA ILE A 154 -3.23 3.49 10.46
C ILE A 154 -3.81 2.10 10.72
N GLU A 155 -2.98 1.14 11.15
CA GLU A 155 -3.42 -0.23 11.45
C GLU A 155 -4.47 -0.27 12.55
N ILE A 156 -4.29 0.49 13.64
CA ILE A 156 -5.24 0.57 14.75
C ILE A 156 -6.60 1.06 14.23
N ASP A 157 -6.63 2.14 13.45
CA ASP A 157 -7.89 2.71 12.97
C ASP A 157 -8.59 1.79 11.95
N ILE A 158 -7.84 1.09 11.10
CA ILE A 158 -8.40 0.06 10.21
C ILE A 158 -8.98 -1.11 11.03
N SER A 159 -8.23 -1.60 12.01
CA SER A 159 -8.63 -2.71 12.88
C SER A 159 -9.89 -2.39 13.68
N ARG A 160 -10.05 -1.15 14.14
CA ARG A 160 -11.29 -0.68 14.78
C ARG A 160 -12.50 -0.84 13.85
N ILE A 161 -12.36 -0.45 12.58
CA ILE A 161 -13.45 -0.62 11.60
C ILE A 161 -13.74 -2.10 11.32
N LEU A 162 -12.71 -2.94 11.24
CA LEU A 162 -12.88 -4.39 11.09
C LEU A 162 -13.68 -4.97 12.28
N ILE A 163 -13.31 -4.60 13.50
CA ILE A 163 -14.01 -5.02 14.73
C ILE A 163 -15.47 -4.54 14.72
N GLU A 164 -15.73 -3.29 14.35
CA GLU A 164 -17.09 -2.74 14.21
C GLU A 164 -17.92 -3.50 13.18
N LYS A 165 -17.29 -4.04 12.13
CA LYS A 165 -17.92 -4.90 11.11
C LYS A 165 -18.09 -6.36 11.57
N GLY A 166 -17.72 -6.71 12.80
CA GLY A 166 -17.83 -8.05 13.36
C GLY A 166 -16.61 -8.93 13.12
N ILE A 167 -15.53 -8.39 12.56
CA ILE A 167 -14.25 -9.09 12.38
C ILE A 167 -13.40 -8.76 13.61
N LYS A 168 -13.67 -9.43 14.72
CA LYS A 168 -12.89 -9.30 15.97
C LYS A 168 -12.07 -10.57 16.16
N PRO A 169 -10.77 -10.48 16.50
CA PRO A 169 -9.97 -11.68 16.73
C PRO A 169 -10.37 -12.35 18.04
N SER A 170 -10.44 -13.68 18.00
CA SER A 170 -10.42 -14.56 19.19
C SER A 170 -9.12 -15.38 19.23
N ILE A 171 -8.56 -15.64 18.06
CA ILE A 171 -7.28 -16.33 17.87
C ILE A 171 -6.37 -15.41 17.05
N LEU A 172 -5.11 -15.31 17.47
CA LEU A 172 -4.07 -14.64 16.71
C LEU A 172 -3.07 -15.66 16.21
N TYR A 173 -2.89 -15.76 14.90
CA TYR A 173 -1.77 -16.51 14.30
C TYR A 173 -0.60 -15.57 14.07
N LEU A 174 0.53 -15.92 14.67
CA LEU A 174 1.80 -15.23 14.48
C LEU A 174 2.73 -16.08 13.63
N ASP A 175 3.17 -15.52 12.50
CA ASP A 175 4.22 -16.09 11.66
C ASP A 175 5.30 -15.03 11.34
N GLU A 176 6.55 -15.48 11.28
CA GLU A 176 7.72 -14.65 11.04
C GLU A 176 8.42 -15.10 9.76
N SER A 177 8.83 -14.13 8.94
CA SER A 177 9.51 -14.38 7.68
C SER A 177 10.63 -13.38 7.45
N ASN A 178 11.49 -13.67 6.48
CA ASN A 178 12.53 -12.73 6.07
C ASN A 178 12.53 -12.50 4.56
N TRP A 179 12.71 -11.24 4.19
CA TRP A 179 12.81 -10.81 2.80
C TRP A 179 14.17 -10.22 2.52
N PHE A 180 14.92 -10.85 1.63
CA PHE A 180 16.16 -10.29 1.12
C PHE A 180 15.88 -9.26 0.02
N THR A 181 16.76 -8.28 -0.10
CA THR A 181 16.73 -7.22 -1.09
C THR A 181 18.01 -7.24 -1.92
N TYR A 182 18.01 -6.51 -3.04
CA TYR A 182 19.21 -6.25 -3.84
C TYR A 182 19.83 -4.88 -3.53
N GLY A 183 19.39 -4.22 -2.45
CA GLY A 183 19.93 -2.95 -2.01
C GLY A 183 21.31 -3.13 -1.37
N ASP A 184 22.34 -2.61 -2.02
CA ASP A 184 23.72 -2.61 -1.53
C ASP A 184 24.06 -1.26 -0.86
N ASN A 185 25.03 -1.24 0.07
CA ASN A 185 25.48 -0.04 0.81
C ASN A 185 24.45 0.59 1.77
N TYR A 186 23.56 -0.22 2.35
CA TYR A 186 22.58 0.22 3.36
C TYR A 186 22.96 -0.16 4.80
N ASP A 187 24.00 -0.98 4.99
CA ASP A 187 24.40 -1.54 6.28
C ASP A 187 24.66 -0.44 7.34
N THR A 188 25.08 0.76 6.92
CA THR A 188 25.30 1.92 7.79
C THR A 188 24.19 2.99 7.72
N LYS A 189 23.25 2.86 6.79
CA LYS A 189 22.17 3.85 6.54
C LYS A 189 20.79 3.39 6.98
N SER A 190 20.65 2.10 7.26
CA SER A 190 19.40 1.47 7.68
C SER A 190 19.63 0.67 8.95
N GLU A 191 18.66 0.76 9.86
CA GLU A 191 18.60 -0.08 11.06
C GLU A 191 18.03 -1.46 10.72
N LEU A 192 17.07 -1.51 9.79
CA LEU A 192 16.43 -2.77 9.34
C LEU A 192 17.27 -3.61 8.39
N LEU A 193 17.78 -3.02 7.31
CA LEU A 193 18.50 -3.73 6.25
C LEU A 193 19.89 -4.17 6.71
N LYS A 194 19.98 -5.41 7.20
CA LYS A 194 21.21 -6.05 7.66
C LYS A 194 21.34 -7.43 7.02
N LYS A 195 22.58 -7.90 6.82
CA LYS A 195 22.85 -9.28 6.40
C LYS A 195 22.68 -10.22 7.59
N GLY A 196 22.13 -11.40 7.34
CA GLY A 196 21.95 -12.41 8.38
C GLY A 196 21.54 -13.76 7.80
N PHE A 197 21.01 -14.62 8.65
CA PHE A 197 20.43 -15.89 8.21
C PHE A 197 19.14 -15.63 7.43
N ASN A 198 19.04 -16.14 6.20
CA ASN A 198 17.84 -16.04 5.37
C ASN A 198 17.29 -17.43 5.06
N LYS A 199 15.95 -17.61 5.09
CA LYS A 199 15.28 -18.90 4.81
C LYS A 199 15.53 -19.40 3.38
N LYS A 200 15.96 -18.53 2.45
CA LYS A 200 16.36 -18.84 1.07
C LYS A 200 17.88 -18.90 0.86
N HIS A 201 18.65 -19.00 1.94
CA HIS A 201 20.13 -19.10 1.93
C HIS A 201 20.86 -17.94 1.23
N ARG A 202 20.28 -16.74 1.25
CA ARG A 202 20.85 -15.50 0.67
C ARG A 202 21.60 -14.66 1.70
N TYR A 203 22.62 -15.26 2.32
CA TYR A 203 23.45 -14.60 3.35
C TYR A 203 24.26 -13.41 2.82
N ASP A 204 24.44 -13.36 1.49
CA ASP A 204 25.12 -12.28 0.79
C ASP A 204 24.30 -10.96 0.74
N LYS A 205 23.00 -11.04 1.00
CA LYS A 205 22.04 -9.94 0.79
C LYS A 205 21.56 -9.32 2.08
N ASN A 206 21.31 -8.01 2.00
CA ASN A 206 20.60 -7.28 3.04
C ASN A 206 19.15 -7.73 3.09
N GLN A 207 18.65 -7.98 4.28
CA GLN A 207 17.30 -8.47 4.50
C GLN A 207 16.60 -7.71 5.63
N VAL A 208 15.30 -7.92 5.72
CA VAL A 208 14.43 -7.45 6.79
C VAL A 208 13.62 -8.64 7.32
N GLY A 209 13.49 -8.71 8.64
CA GLY A 209 12.58 -9.64 9.30
C GLY A 209 11.19 -9.01 9.40
N VAL A 210 10.15 -9.81 9.16
CA VAL A 210 8.76 -9.34 9.23
C VAL A 210 7.93 -10.37 9.98
N ALA A 211 7.28 -9.91 11.04
CA ALA A 211 6.25 -10.64 11.75
C ALA A 211 4.88 -10.19 11.27
N LEU A 212 3.99 -11.15 11.00
CA LEU A 212 2.61 -10.89 10.61
C LEU A 212 1.66 -11.56 11.59
N VAL A 213 0.69 -10.80 12.08
CA VAL A 213 -0.35 -11.28 12.97
C VAL A 213 -1.70 -11.23 12.26
N THR A 214 -2.37 -12.38 12.19
CA THR A 214 -3.68 -12.53 11.55
C THR A 214 -4.71 -13.10 12.52
N ASN A 215 -6.01 -12.87 12.26
CA ASN A 215 -7.09 -13.49 13.02
C ASN A 215 -7.41 -14.92 12.52
N GLU A 216 -8.43 -15.55 13.12
CA GLU A 216 -8.96 -16.87 12.74
C GLU A 216 -9.40 -16.99 11.25
N ASP A 217 -9.74 -15.88 10.60
CA ASP A 217 -10.14 -15.82 9.19
C ASP A 217 -8.96 -15.52 8.24
N ASN A 218 -7.72 -15.47 8.75
CA ASN A 218 -6.50 -15.07 8.04
C ASN A 218 -6.51 -13.60 7.58
N ILE A 219 -7.26 -12.72 8.25
CA ILE A 219 -7.24 -11.28 8.02
C ILE A 219 -6.09 -10.68 8.85
N PRO A 220 -5.14 -9.95 8.21
CA PRO A 220 -4.07 -9.27 8.93
C PRO A 220 -4.59 -8.16 9.85
N PHE A 221 -4.08 -8.13 11.08
CA PHE A 221 -4.38 -7.08 12.07
C PHE A 221 -3.18 -6.21 12.40
N MET A 222 -1.98 -6.77 12.40
CA MET A 222 -0.75 -6.09 12.77
C MET A 222 0.42 -6.73 12.02
N HIS A 223 1.41 -5.91 11.69
CA HIS A 223 2.75 -6.40 11.34
C HIS A 223 3.81 -5.64 12.10
N GLU A 224 4.97 -6.26 12.26
CA GLU A 224 6.16 -5.63 12.81
C GLU A 224 7.35 -5.97 11.91
N THR A 225 8.29 -5.04 11.77
CA THR A 225 9.52 -5.28 11.01
C THR A 225 10.74 -5.04 11.87
N TYR A 226 11.69 -5.96 11.82
CA TYR A 226 12.90 -5.93 12.64
C TYR A 226 14.15 -6.16 11.79
N ALA A 227 15.31 -5.91 12.39
CA ALA A 227 16.57 -5.95 11.67
C ALA A 227 16.88 -7.36 11.15
N GLY A 228 17.35 -7.43 9.91
CA GLY A 228 17.56 -8.70 9.19
C GLY A 228 18.59 -9.65 9.81
N ASN A 229 19.39 -9.20 10.78
CA ASN A 229 20.36 -10.01 11.51
C ASN A 229 19.86 -10.47 12.88
N ILE A 230 18.64 -10.11 13.27
CA ILE A 230 17.99 -10.58 14.50
C ILE A 230 17.27 -11.89 14.18
N HIS A 231 17.41 -12.87 15.09
CA HIS A 231 16.69 -14.13 15.00
C HIS A 231 15.29 -13.99 15.59
N ASP A 232 14.31 -14.58 14.92
CA ASP A 232 12.89 -14.66 15.30
C ASP A 232 12.70 -14.94 16.81
N SER A 233 13.38 -15.97 17.35
CA SER A 233 13.29 -16.33 18.77
C SER A 233 13.75 -15.24 19.75
N THR A 234 14.64 -14.35 19.31
CA THR A 234 15.18 -13.23 20.09
C THR A 234 14.25 -12.02 20.02
N GLU A 235 13.60 -11.80 18.87
CA GLU A 235 12.62 -10.74 18.66
C GLU A 235 11.29 -11.03 19.37
N PHE A 236 10.95 -12.31 19.49
CA PHE A 236 9.66 -12.78 20.00
C PHE A 236 9.16 -12.07 21.27
N PRO A 237 9.97 -11.86 22.34
CA PRO A 237 9.49 -11.12 23.52
C PRO A 237 9.01 -9.69 23.22
N GLU A 238 9.73 -8.95 22.39
CA GLU A 238 9.39 -7.57 22.00
C GLU A 238 8.12 -7.58 21.16
N LEU A 239 7.98 -8.55 20.27
CA LEU A 239 6.79 -8.76 19.47
C LEU A 239 5.56 -9.09 20.31
N ILE A 240 5.69 -9.92 21.36
CA ILE A 240 4.59 -10.18 22.31
C ILE A 240 4.17 -8.90 23.03
N ASP A 241 5.12 -8.09 23.48
CA ASP A 241 4.81 -6.79 24.08
C ASP A 241 4.11 -5.86 23.08
N GLY A 242 4.55 -5.86 21.82
CA GLY A 242 3.88 -5.17 20.72
C GLY A 242 2.42 -5.60 20.55
N ILE A 243 2.16 -6.92 20.51
CA ILE A 243 0.81 -7.48 20.38
C ILE A 243 -0.08 -7.08 21.57
N VAL A 244 0.42 -7.18 22.81
CA VAL A 244 -0.35 -6.79 24.01
C VAL A 244 -0.71 -5.32 23.97
N ASN A 245 0.26 -4.45 23.64
CA ASN A 245 0.01 -3.02 23.52
C ASN A 245 -1.00 -2.72 22.41
N TYR A 246 -0.89 -3.40 21.27
CA TYR A 246 -1.81 -3.26 20.14
C TYR A 246 -3.24 -3.66 20.49
N LEU A 247 -3.42 -4.80 21.16
CA LEU A 247 -4.74 -5.25 21.66
C LEU A 247 -5.30 -4.27 22.70
N THR A 248 -4.45 -3.73 23.56
CA THR A 248 -4.84 -2.70 24.54
C THR A 248 -5.33 -1.42 23.86
N ASP A 249 -4.62 -0.96 22.82
CA ASP A 249 -5.01 0.21 22.00
C ASP A 249 -6.35 -0.01 21.27
N LEU A 250 -6.68 -1.27 20.96
CA LEU A 250 -7.96 -1.72 20.41
C LEU A 250 -9.03 -1.99 21.47
N LYS A 251 -8.71 -1.85 22.76
CA LYS A 251 -9.59 -2.17 23.89
C LYS A 251 -10.08 -3.62 23.90
N ILE A 252 -9.22 -4.53 23.46
CA ILE A 252 -9.45 -5.98 23.53
C ILE A 252 -8.73 -6.51 24.77
N ASN A 253 -9.44 -7.27 25.60
CA ASN A 253 -8.82 -7.95 26.75
C ASN A 253 -7.94 -9.10 26.23
N THR A 254 -6.67 -9.13 26.64
CA THR A 254 -5.72 -10.16 26.19
C THR A 254 -6.03 -11.53 26.76
N GLU A 255 -6.77 -11.61 27.87
CA GLU A 255 -7.25 -12.87 28.46
C GLU A 255 -8.23 -13.62 27.54
N ASP A 256 -8.97 -12.88 26.70
CA ASP A 256 -9.93 -13.44 25.74
C ASP A 256 -9.26 -13.94 24.46
N ILE A 257 -7.95 -13.72 24.30
CA ILE A 257 -7.20 -14.00 23.08
C ILE A 257 -6.31 -15.23 23.28
N THR A 258 -6.30 -16.10 22.26
CA THR A 258 -5.33 -17.19 22.15
C THR A 258 -4.31 -16.91 21.06
N LEU A 259 -3.03 -16.84 21.42
CA LEU A 259 -1.93 -16.71 20.46
C LEU A 259 -1.45 -18.08 19.97
N VAL A 260 -1.27 -18.22 18.66
CA VAL A 260 -0.78 -19.43 18.02
C VAL A 260 0.51 -19.12 17.27
N PHE A 261 1.57 -19.89 17.54
CA PHE A 261 2.89 -19.68 16.93
C PHE A 261 3.68 -20.98 16.78
N ASP A 262 4.69 -20.99 15.89
CA ASP A 262 5.50 -22.18 15.60
C ASP A 262 6.58 -22.47 16.67
N LYS A 263 7.13 -23.68 16.64
CA LYS A 263 8.16 -24.22 17.53
C LYS A 263 9.41 -23.34 17.66
N GLY A 264 9.69 -22.50 16.68
CA GLY A 264 10.87 -21.61 16.67
C GLY A 264 10.93 -20.72 17.90
N ASN A 265 9.77 -20.36 18.45
CA ASN A 265 9.67 -19.43 19.58
C ASN A 265 9.34 -20.11 20.91
N ASN A 266 9.24 -21.44 20.94
CA ASN A 266 8.83 -22.23 22.10
C ASN A 266 9.98 -22.48 23.11
N SER A 267 10.80 -21.47 23.39
CA SER A 267 11.84 -21.56 24.44
C SER A 267 11.22 -21.35 25.82
N THR A 268 11.80 -21.95 26.87
CA THR A 268 11.29 -21.79 28.25
C THR A 268 11.23 -20.33 28.69
N ASP A 269 12.20 -19.50 28.25
CA ASP A 269 12.22 -18.06 28.53
C ASP A 269 11.05 -17.32 27.84
N ASN A 270 10.82 -17.62 26.55
CA ASN A 270 9.72 -17.00 25.79
C ASN A 270 8.36 -17.39 26.35
N ILE A 271 8.16 -18.67 26.69
CA ILE A 271 6.92 -19.14 27.31
C ILE A 271 6.70 -18.51 28.68
N GLY A 272 7.76 -18.38 29.49
CA GLY A 272 7.68 -17.71 30.79
C GLY A 272 7.22 -16.25 30.69
N LYS A 273 7.61 -15.54 29.62
CA LYS A 273 7.18 -14.16 29.35
C LYS A 273 5.76 -14.05 28.79
N LEU A 274 5.24 -15.12 28.17
CA LEU A 274 3.93 -15.14 27.52
C LEU A 274 2.81 -15.58 28.48
N ILE A 275 3.08 -16.52 29.38
CA ILE A 275 2.05 -17.20 30.20
C ILE A 275 1.23 -16.26 31.09
N SER A 276 1.79 -15.11 31.46
CA SER A 276 1.11 -14.09 32.27
C SER A 276 0.33 -13.05 31.45
N LYS A 277 0.42 -13.09 30.12
CA LYS A 277 -0.11 -12.04 29.22
C LYS A 277 -1.35 -12.48 28.45
N MET A 278 -1.39 -13.72 27.97
CA MET A 278 -2.48 -14.25 27.16
C MET A 278 -2.46 -15.79 27.11
N SER A 279 -3.58 -16.38 26.70
CA SER A 279 -3.64 -17.81 26.38
C SER A 279 -2.82 -18.11 25.13
N PHE A 280 -2.25 -19.31 25.00
CA PHE A 280 -1.46 -19.66 23.82
C PHE A 280 -1.50 -21.15 23.45
N VAL A 281 -1.25 -21.42 22.17
CA VAL A 281 -1.01 -22.76 21.61
C VAL A 281 0.27 -22.71 20.80
N ALA A 282 1.22 -23.58 21.12
CA ALA A 282 2.50 -23.65 20.42
C ALA A 282 2.85 -25.08 20.05
N SER A 283 3.51 -25.27 18.90
CA SER A 283 4.06 -26.57 18.51
C SER A 283 5.13 -27.01 19.51
N ALA A 284 4.97 -28.22 20.08
CA ALA A 284 5.94 -28.79 21.02
C ALA A 284 7.28 -29.06 20.31
N LYS A 285 8.38 -28.73 20.99
CA LYS A 285 9.71 -29.18 20.58
C LYS A 285 9.90 -30.59 21.14
N PHE A 286 10.04 -31.59 20.27
CA PHE A 286 10.49 -32.91 20.72
C PHE A 286 11.98 -32.80 21.05
N ASP A 287 12.33 -33.17 22.28
CA ASP A 287 13.71 -33.36 22.73
C ASP A 287 14.34 -34.59 22.08
#